data_AF-A0A2K5LYG9-F1
#
_entry.id   AF-A0A2K5LYG9-F1
#
_cell.length_a   1.000
_cell.length_b   1.000
_cell.length_c   1.000
_cell.angle_alpha   90.00
_cell.angle_beta   90.00
_cell.angle_gamma   90.00
#
_symmetry.space_group_name_H-M   'P 1'
#
loop_
_entity.id
_entity.type
_entity.pdbx_description
1 polymer ?
#
loop_
_entity_poly.entity_id
_entity_poly.type
_entity_poly.pdbx_seq_one_letter_code
_entity_poly.pdbx_strand_id
1 'polypeptide(L)'
;MGTLLISKIREEFPDRIMNTFSVVPSPKVSDTVVEPYNATLSVHQLVENTDETYCIDNEALYDICFRTLKLTTPTYGDLNHLVSATMSGVTTCLRFPGQLNADLRKLAVNMVPFPRLHFFMPGFAPLTSRGSQQYRALTVPELTQQMFDAKNMMAACDPRHGRYLTVAAVFRGRMSMKEVDEQMLSVQSKNSSYFVEWIPNNCWDYRHKPPHLVHTPAVLFCFVLLEFHSCRPGWSAMVQSWFTATSASWAQAII
;
A
#
# COMPACT_ATOMS: atom_id res chain seq x y z
N MET A 1 -1.13 5.11 23.20
CA MET A 1 -2.56 5.46 23.19
C MET A 1 -3.29 4.82 22.02
N GLY A 2 -2.87 5.03 20.76
CA GLY A 2 -3.58 4.48 19.58
C GLY A 2 -3.77 2.95 19.62
N THR A 3 -2.71 2.20 19.93
CA THR A 3 -2.79 0.73 20.04
C THR A 3 -3.65 0.22 21.18
N LEU A 4 -3.69 0.93 22.31
CA LEU A 4 -4.58 0.61 23.42
C LEU A 4 -6.05 0.77 23.01
N LEU A 5 -6.39 1.82 22.25
CA LEU A 5 -7.74 2.00 21.72
C LEU A 5 -8.12 0.89 20.76
N ILE A 6 -7.20 0.49 19.86
CA ILE A 6 -7.44 -0.61 18.93
C ILE A 6 -7.74 -1.90 19.69
N SER A 7 -6.95 -2.23 20.73
CA SER A 7 -7.19 -3.39 21.58
C SER A 7 -8.56 -3.32 22.27
N LYS A 8 -8.94 -2.17 22.84
CA LYS A 8 -10.24 -2.02 23.49
C LYS A 8 -11.43 -2.12 22.53
N ILE A 9 -11.31 -1.55 21.34
CA ILE A 9 -12.36 -1.66 20.29
C ILE A 9 -12.45 -3.09 19.78
N ARG A 10 -11.31 -3.81 19.66
CA ARG A 10 -11.30 -5.22 19.26
C ARG A 10 -11.94 -6.13 20.31
N GLU A 11 -11.73 -5.83 21.60
CA GLU A 11 -12.41 -6.51 22.71
C GLU A 11 -13.93 -6.28 22.68
N GLU A 12 -14.37 -5.04 22.44
CA GLU A 12 -15.80 -4.67 22.45
C GLU A 12 -16.55 -5.11 21.18
N PHE A 13 -15.86 -5.08 20.02
CA PHE A 13 -16.42 -5.38 18.70
C PHE A 13 -15.57 -6.38 17.93
N PRO A 14 -15.50 -7.66 18.36
CA PRO A 14 -14.64 -8.67 17.74
C PRO A 14 -15.04 -9.00 16.29
N ASP A 15 -16.31 -8.85 15.95
CA ASP A 15 -16.83 -9.16 14.62
C ASP A 15 -16.61 -8.04 13.59
N ARG A 16 -16.11 -6.86 13.99
CA ARG A 16 -15.92 -5.72 13.09
C ARG A 16 -14.50 -5.72 12.53
N ILE A 17 -14.38 -5.40 11.23
CA ILE A 17 -13.08 -5.26 10.58
C ILE A 17 -12.36 -4.01 11.11
N MET A 18 -11.13 -4.20 11.56
CA MET A 18 -10.26 -3.15 12.05
C MET A 18 -9.22 -2.79 10.98
N ASN A 19 -9.31 -1.57 10.46
CA ASN A 19 -8.42 -1.05 9.43
C ASN A 19 -7.66 0.18 9.95
N THR A 20 -6.35 0.23 9.73
CA THR A 20 -5.50 1.35 10.13
C THR A 20 -4.65 1.90 8.99
N PHE A 21 -4.45 3.22 8.99
CA PHE A 21 -3.43 3.87 8.17
C PHE A 21 -2.28 4.27 9.11
N SER A 22 -1.19 3.52 9.03
CA SER A 22 -0.06 3.64 9.95
C SER A 22 1.12 4.33 9.26
N VAL A 23 1.44 5.53 9.73
CA VAL A 23 2.59 6.29 9.23
C VAL A 23 3.85 5.85 9.98
N VAL A 24 4.84 5.37 9.23
CA VAL A 24 6.12 4.89 9.74
C VAL A 24 7.09 6.07 9.85
N PRO A 25 7.75 6.24 11.01
CA PRO A 25 8.70 7.32 11.21
C PRO A 25 9.94 7.14 10.33
N SER A 26 10.60 8.25 10.01
CA SER A 26 11.87 8.25 9.29
C SER A 26 12.83 9.29 9.87
N PRO A 27 14.12 8.95 10.05
CA PRO A 27 15.13 9.88 10.52
C PRO A 27 15.40 11.03 9.54
N LYS A 28 14.92 10.95 8.28
CA LYS A 28 14.99 12.07 7.32
C LYS A 28 13.96 13.17 7.60
N VAL A 29 12.90 12.84 8.32
CA VAL A 29 11.74 13.72 8.54
C VAL A 29 11.62 14.12 10.02
N SER A 30 12.16 13.32 10.94
CA SER A 30 12.15 13.60 12.38
C SER A 30 13.50 13.24 13.02
N ASP A 31 13.98 14.10 13.91
CA ASP A 31 15.24 13.91 14.67
C ASP A 31 15.06 13.13 15.97
N THR A 32 13.88 12.55 16.20
CA THR A 32 13.53 11.93 17.48
C THR A 32 14.04 10.49 17.58
N VAL A 33 15.04 10.27 18.44
CA VAL A 33 15.71 8.95 18.60
C VAL A 33 14.83 7.85 19.21
N VAL A 34 13.70 8.18 19.83
CA VAL A 34 12.78 7.21 20.47
C VAL A 34 11.68 6.69 19.53
N GLU A 35 11.58 7.23 18.31
CA GLU A 35 10.58 6.81 17.34
C GLU A 35 10.64 5.32 16.96
N PRO A 36 11.83 4.70 16.75
CA PRO A 36 11.90 3.27 16.45
C PRO A 36 11.31 2.40 17.56
N TYR A 37 11.53 2.76 18.83
CA TYR A 37 10.97 2.03 19.96
C TYR A 37 9.44 2.06 19.96
N ASN A 38 8.87 3.25 19.76
CA ASN A 38 7.42 3.44 19.69
C ASN A 38 6.80 2.73 18.50
N ALA A 39 7.49 2.73 17.35
CA ALA A 39 7.05 2.03 16.15
C ALA A 39 7.06 0.51 16.34
N THR A 40 8.13 -0.08 16.89
CA THR A 40 8.19 -1.52 17.17
C THR A 40 7.10 -1.96 18.14
N LEU A 41 6.89 -1.24 19.25
CA LEU A 41 5.84 -1.55 20.20
C LEU A 41 4.45 -1.44 19.55
N SER A 42 4.26 -0.44 18.69
CA SER A 42 2.97 -0.23 18.02
C SER A 42 2.68 -1.32 16.99
N VAL A 43 3.68 -1.69 16.18
CA VAL A 43 3.56 -2.77 15.18
C VAL A 43 3.21 -4.09 15.84
N HIS A 44 3.82 -4.43 16.98
CA HIS A 44 3.48 -5.67 17.70
C HIS A 44 1.97 -5.74 18.02
N GLN A 45 1.37 -4.63 18.45
CA GLN A 45 -0.07 -4.56 18.73
C GLN A 45 -0.92 -4.54 17.45
N LEU A 46 -0.43 -3.94 16.37
CA LEU A 46 -1.12 -3.93 15.07
C LEU A 46 -1.20 -5.32 14.44
N VAL A 47 -0.13 -6.12 14.55
CA VAL A 47 -0.09 -7.51 14.06
C VAL A 47 -1.23 -8.35 14.64
N GLU A 48 -1.57 -8.14 15.91
CA GLU A 48 -2.53 -8.98 16.62
C GLU A 48 -3.95 -8.43 16.59
N ASN A 49 -4.12 -7.10 16.61
CA ASN A 49 -5.43 -6.49 16.82
C ASN A 49 -6.06 -5.85 15.58
N THR A 50 -5.35 -5.80 14.45
CA THR A 50 -5.87 -5.23 13.19
C THR A 50 -6.02 -6.31 12.13
N ASP A 51 -6.99 -6.12 11.23
CA ASP A 51 -7.20 -7.03 10.09
C ASP A 51 -6.60 -6.45 8.79
N GLU A 52 -6.42 -5.13 8.73
CA GLU A 52 -5.87 -4.40 7.59
C GLU A 52 -4.99 -3.24 8.08
N THR A 53 -3.73 -3.17 7.67
CA THR A 53 -2.85 -2.05 8.01
C THR A 53 -2.15 -1.51 6.77
N TYR A 54 -2.47 -0.27 6.39
CA TYR A 54 -1.78 0.46 5.32
C TYR A 54 -0.53 1.13 5.86
N CYS A 55 0.62 0.67 5.43
CA CYS A 55 1.93 1.19 5.81
C CYS A 55 2.28 2.39 4.92
N ILE A 56 2.43 3.55 5.53
CA ILE A 56 2.81 4.78 4.85
C ILE A 56 4.15 5.23 5.42
N ASP A 57 5.19 5.25 4.60
CA ASP A 57 6.53 5.61 5.04
C ASP A 57 6.83 7.08 4.74
N ASN A 58 7.14 7.86 5.78
CA ASN A 58 7.54 9.25 5.62
C ASN A 58 8.81 9.41 4.77
N GLU A 59 9.71 8.43 4.78
CA GLU A 59 10.89 8.44 3.92
C GLU A 59 10.52 8.33 2.45
N ALA A 60 9.62 7.40 2.12
CA ALA A 60 9.17 7.18 0.75
C ALA A 60 8.38 8.39 0.24
N LEU A 61 7.50 8.95 1.08
CA LEU A 61 6.77 10.17 0.75
C LEU A 61 7.72 11.36 0.52
N TYR A 62 8.75 11.50 1.36
CA TYR A 62 9.77 12.54 1.18
C TYR A 62 10.55 12.35 -0.11
N ASP A 63 11.02 11.12 -0.39
CA ASP A 63 11.74 10.77 -1.62
C ASP A 63 10.84 11.02 -2.87
N ILE A 64 9.53 10.74 -2.81
CA ILE A 64 8.57 11.06 -3.88
C ILE A 64 8.43 12.57 -4.08
N CYS A 65 8.20 13.34 -3.01
CA CYS A 65 8.06 14.80 -3.08
C CYS A 65 9.33 15.46 -3.64
N PHE A 66 10.49 15.01 -3.18
CA PHE A 66 11.77 15.57 -3.57
C PHE A 66 12.19 15.16 -4.99
N ARG A 67 12.16 13.86 -5.31
CA ARG A 67 12.70 13.33 -6.57
C ARG A 67 11.68 13.38 -7.71
N THR A 68 10.42 13.03 -7.43
CA THR A 68 9.39 12.89 -8.47
C THR A 68 8.62 14.20 -8.67
N LEU A 69 8.19 14.86 -7.60
CA LEU A 69 7.47 16.14 -7.67
C LEU A 69 8.40 17.36 -7.78
N LYS A 70 9.72 17.16 -7.62
CA LYS A 70 10.77 18.20 -7.71
C LYS A 70 10.59 19.35 -6.72
N LEU A 71 10.07 19.06 -5.53
CA LEU A 71 9.96 20.03 -4.45
C LEU A 71 11.31 20.10 -3.71
N THR A 72 11.94 21.27 -3.67
CA THR A 72 13.27 21.45 -3.04
C THR A 72 13.23 21.30 -1.52
N THR A 73 12.11 21.70 -0.89
CA THR A 73 11.89 21.59 0.57
C THR A 73 10.49 21.03 0.83
N PRO A 74 10.31 19.70 0.84
CA PRO A 74 9.03 19.07 1.14
C PRO A 74 8.55 19.44 2.55
N THR A 75 7.32 19.94 2.66
CA THR A 75 6.69 20.23 3.96
C THR A 75 5.74 19.10 4.38
N TYR A 76 5.34 19.04 5.65
CA TYR A 76 4.29 18.11 6.08
C TYR A 76 2.97 18.30 5.33
N GLY A 77 2.68 19.52 4.86
CA GLY A 77 1.51 19.76 4.00
C GLY A 77 1.57 18.99 2.68
N ASP A 78 2.76 18.88 2.07
CA ASP A 78 2.96 18.15 0.83
C ASP A 78 2.88 16.63 1.04
N LEU A 79 3.49 16.14 2.12
CA LEU A 79 3.40 14.72 2.52
C LEU A 79 1.94 14.33 2.79
N ASN A 80 1.23 15.12 3.59
CA ASN A 80 -0.18 14.88 3.92
C ASN A 80 -1.09 14.97 2.70
N HIS A 81 -0.76 15.80 1.71
CA HIS A 81 -1.50 15.82 0.45
C HIS A 81 -1.42 14.47 -0.27
N LEU A 82 -0.24 13.85 -0.35
CA LEU A 82 -0.08 12.51 -0.92
C LEU A 82 -0.84 11.45 -0.11
N VAL A 83 -0.72 11.49 1.22
CA VAL A 83 -1.47 10.59 2.11
C VAL A 83 -2.97 10.71 1.89
N SER A 84 -3.49 11.93 1.82
CA SER A 84 -4.92 12.17 1.60
C SER A 84 -5.41 11.64 0.25
N ALA A 85 -4.59 11.76 -0.80
CA ALA A 85 -4.90 11.22 -2.13
C ALA A 85 -4.96 9.68 -2.09
N THR A 86 -4.04 9.05 -1.37
CA THR A 86 -4.02 7.60 -1.17
C THR A 86 -5.18 7.11 -0.33
N MET A 87 -5.47 7.75 0.81
CA MET A 87 -6.63 7.41 1.63
C MET A 87 -7.94 7.57 0.85
N SER A 88 -8.06 8.64 0.05
CA SER A 88 -9.19 8.80 -0.86
C SER A 88 -9.23 7.68 -1.90
N GLY A 89 -8.09 7.22 -2.41
CA GLY A 89 -8.02 6.14 -3.39
C GLY A 89 -8.49 4.81 -2.82
N VAL A 90 -7.96 4.40 -1.66
CA VAL A 90 -8.25 3.11 -1.01
C VAL A 90 -9.73 3.01 -0.68
N THR A 91 -10.28 4.10 -0.13
CA THR A 91 -11.68 4.15 0.29
C THR A 91 -12.66 4.36 -0.87
N THR A 92 -12.19 4.45 -2.13
CA THR A 92 -13.07 4.66 -3.30
C THR A 92 -14.10 3.52 -3.42
N CYS A 93 -13.67 2.27 -3.20
CA CYS A 93 -14.53 1.09 -3.27
C CYS A 93 -15.63 1.07 -2.18
N LEU A 94 -15.42 1.81 -1.08
CA LEU A 94 -16.39 1.93 0.02
C LEU A 94 -17.34 3.12 -0.18
N ARG A 95 -16.84 4.21 -0.77
CA ARG A 95 -17.59 5.47 -0.90
C ARG A 95 -18.48 5.52 -2.14
N PHE A 96 -18.14 4.74 -3.17
CA PHE A 96 -18.87 4.75 -4.42
C PHE A 96 -19.36 3.35 -4.81
N PRO A 97 -20.56 3.25 -5.42
CA PRO A 97 -21.06 1.97 -5.87
C PRO A 97 -20.17 1.42 -7.01
N GLY A 98 -19.69 0.19 -6.84
CA GLY A 98 -18.90 -0.56 -7.81
C GLY A 98 -19.33 -2.04 -7.82
N GLN A 99 -19.11 -2.73 -8.95
CA GLN A 99 -19.54 -4.13 -9.12
C GLN A 99 -18.69 -5.14 -8.33
N LEU A 100 -17.43 -4.81 -8.02
CA LEU A 100 -16.56 -5.64 -7.18
C LEU A 100 -16.20 -4.88 -5.89
N ASN A 101 -16.47 -5.52 -4.74
CA ASN A 101 -16.01 -5.21 -3.36
C ASN A 101 -16.44 -3.88 -2.74
N ALA A 102 -17.74 -3.80 -2.38
CA ALA A 102 -18.35 -2.71 -1.61
C ALA A 102 -18.18 -2.82 -0.07
N ASP A 103 -17.31 -3.71 0.45
CA ASP A 103 -17.16 -3.92 1.90
C ASP A 103 -15.70 -4.20 2.27
N LEU A 104 -15.26 -3.66 3.42
CA LEU A 104 -13.94 -3.86 4.02
C LEU A 104 -13.65 -5.34 4.24
N ARG A 105 -14.65 -6.13 4.66
CA ARG A 105 -14.47 -7.57 4.87
C ARG A 105 -14.07 -8.30 3.58
N LYS A 106 -14.64 -7.91 2.44
CA LYS A 106 -14.29 -8.53 1.14
C LYS A 106 -12.90 -8.13 0.68
N LEU A 107 -12.48 -6.90 0.98
CA LEU A 107 -11.12 -6.46 0.70
C LEU A 107 -10.12 -7.30 1.52
N ALA A 108 -10.35 -7.44 2.82
CA ALA A 108 -9.53 -8.25 3.72
C ALA A 108 -9.41 -9.70 3.23
N VAL A 109 -10.53 -10.36 2.90
CA VAL A 109 -10.54 -11.76 2.45
C VAL A 109 -9.76 -11.96 1.15
N ASN A 110 -9.83 -11.01 0.21
CA ASN A 110 -9.15 -11.13 -1.08
C ASN A 110 -7.65 -10.77 -1.00
N MET A 111 -7.29 -9.87 -0.08
CA MET A 111 -5.93 -9.33 0.01
C MET A 111 -5.09 -10.02 1.07
N VAL A 112 -5.68 -10.58 2.12
CA VAL A 112 -4.98 -11.15 3.27
C VAL A 112 -5.13 -12.68 3.27
N PRO A 113 -4.19 -13.41 2.63
CA PRO A 113 -4.22 -14.88 2.63
C PRO A 113 -3.88 -15.46 4.01
N PHE A 114 -3.12 -14.71 4.83
CA PHE A 114 -2.74 -15.10 6.18
C PHE A 114 -3.02 -13.96 7.16
N PRO A 115 -3.70 -14.20 8.29
CA PRO A 115 -4.12 -13.14 9.22
C PRO A 115 -3.00 -12.27 9.81
N ARG A 116 -1.74 -12.73 9.80
CA ARG A 116 -0.58 -11.96 10.28
C ARG A 116 0.14 -11.17 9.17
N LEU A 117 -0.23 -11.39 7.91
CA LEU A 117 0.35 -10.76 6.72
C LEU A 117 -0.68 -9.81 6.08
N HIS A 118 -1.15 -8.85 6.89
CA HIS A 118 -2.15 -7.85 6.55
C HIS A 118 -1.58 -6.42 6.43
N PHE A 119 -0.27 -6.33 6.25
CA PHE A 119 0.43 -5.08 6.02
C PHE A 119 0.47 -4.77 4.53
N PHE A 120 -0.20 -3.69 4.17
CA PHE A 120 -0.37 -3.22 2.83
C PHE A 120 0.63 -2.13 2.49
N MET A 121 1.21 -2.20 1.30
CA MET A 121 2.01 -1.15 0.70
C MET A 121 1.18 -0.44 -0.37
N PRO A 122 0.61 0.73 -0.05
CA PRO A 122 -0.08 1.52 -1.03
C PRO A 122 0.92 2.23 -1.96
N GLY A 123 0.51 2.45 -3.19
CA GLY A 123 1.16 3.34 -4.12
C GLY A 123 0.14 4.04 -5.00
N PHE A 124 0.55 5.17 -5.55
CA PHE A 124 -0.34 6.05 -6.31
C PHE A 124 0.30 6.39 -7.64
N ALA A 125 -0.49 6.31 -8.70
CA ALA A 125 -0.15 6.85 -10.01
C ALA A 125 -1.35 7.66 -10.53
N PRO A 126 -1.14 8.80 -11.20
CA PRO A 126 0.14 9.42 -11.56
C PRO A 126 0.77 10.22 -10.41
N LEU A 127 2.08 10.14 -10.25
CA LEU A 127 2.84 11.10 -9.44
C LEU A 127 3.40 12.18 -10.36
N THR A 128 2.54 13.14 -10.72
CA THR A 128 2.89 14.29 -11.55
C THR A 128 2.83 15.57 -10.73
N SER A 129 3.75 16.49 -11.00
CA SER A 129 3.75 17.82 -10.37
C SER A 129 2.44 18.56 -10.69
N ARG A 130 1.97 19.40 -9.75
CA ARG A 130 0.70 20.14 -9.87
C ARG A 130 0.63 20.97 -11.17
N GLY A 131 1.76 21.52 -11.62
CA GLY A 131 1.83 22.31 -12.86
C GLY A 131 1.83 21.47 -14.15
N SER A 132 2.21 20.20 -14.09
CA SER A 132 2.27 19.32 -15.27
C SER A 132 1.06 18.37 -15.38
N GLN A 133 0.21 18.31 -14.35
CA GLN A 133 -0.99 17.46 -14.33
C GLN A 133 -1.98 17.78 -15.46
N GLN A 134 -2.14 19.05 -15.82
CA GLN A 134 -3.11 19.46 -16.85
C GLN A 134 -2.65 19.14 -18.28
N TYR A 135 -1.34 18.93 -18.50
CA TYR A 135 -0.76 18.76 -19.84
C TYR A 135 -0.48 17.30 -20.22
N ARG A 136 -0.70 16.34 -19.30
CA ARG A 136 -0.38 14.93 -19.54
C ARG A 136 -1.64 14.08 -19.68
N ALA A 137 -1.87 13.57 -20.89
CA ALA A 137 -2.81 12.48 -21.10
C ALA A 137 -2.16 11.17 -20.62
N LEU A 138 -2.76 10.54 -19.61
CA LEU A 138 -2.27 9.27 -19.08
C LEU A 138 -3.03 8.12 -19.73
N THR A 139 -2.27 7.17 -20.28
CA THR A 139 -2.82 5.97 -20.89
C THR A 139 -2.85 4.83 -19.87
N VAL A 140 -3.75 3.84 -20.06
CA VAL A 140 -3.82 2.67 -19.19
C VAL A 140 -2.48 1.93 -19.10
N PRO A 141 -1.75 1.67 -20.21
CA PRO A 141 -0.45 0.98 -20.14
C PRO A 141 0.60 1.73 -19.31
N GLU A 142 0.66 3.07 -19.42
CA GLU A 142 1.58 3.88 -18.62
C GLU A 142 1.28 3.78 -17.12
N LEU A 143 0.00 3.78 -16.74
CA LEU A 143 -0.42 3.66 -15.35
C LEU A 143 -0.12 2.27 -14.79
N THR A 144 -0.39 1.21 -15.57
CA THR A 144 -0.08 -0.16 -15.17
C THR A 144 1.42 -0.39 -15.05
N GLN A 145 2.26 0.24 -15.87
CA GLN A 145 3.72 0.17 -15.71
C GLN A 145 4.19 0.93 -14.47
N GLN A 146 3.64 2.12 -14.21
CA GLN A 146 3.97 2.91 -13.02
C GLN A 146 3.60 2.21 -11.72
N MET A 147 2.58 1.35 -11.74
CA MET A 147 2.19 0.55 -10.59
C MET A 147 3.33 -0.33 -10.04
N PHE A 148 4.16 -0.90 -10.90
CA PHE A 148 5.27 -1.75 -10.50
C PHE A 148 6.62 -1.01 -10.38
N ASP A 149 6.62 0.33 -10.50
CA ASP A 149 7.82 1.13 -10.28
C ASP A 149 7.98 1.43 -8.78
N ALA A 150 9.14 1.06 -8.23
CA ALA A 150 9.49 1.29 -6.82
C ALA A 150 9.39 2.77 -6.42
N LYS A 151 9.55 3.70 -7.38
CA LYS A 151 9.47 5.14 -7.15
C LYS A 151 8.07 5.64 -6.78
N ASN A 152 7.04 4.86 -7.09
CA ASN A 152 5.64 5.25 -6.87
C ASN A 152 5.03 4.59 -5.62
N MET A 153 5.83 3.79 -4.91
CA MET A 153 5.45 3.13 -3.67
C MET A 153 5.54 4.10 -2.51
N MET A 154 4.52 4.12 -1.64
CA MET A 154 4.52 4.94 -0.43
C MET A 154 5.18 4.24 0.76
N ALA A 155 5.77 3.08 0.55
CA ALA A 155 6.64 2.40 1.50
C ALA A 155 8.05 2.31 0.90
N ALA A 156 9.09 2.49 1.71
CA ALA A 156 10.49 2.45 1.25
C ALA A 156 10.96 0.99 1.02
N CYS A 157 10.27 0.28 0.14
CA CYS A 157 10.53 -1.11 -0.20
C CYS A 157 10.63 -1.26 -1.72
N ASP A 158 11.67 -1.94 -2.19
CA ASP A 158 11.82 -2.23 -3.60
C ASP A 158 11.11 -3.57 -3.90
N PRO A 159 9.99 -3.57 -4.64
CA PRO A 159 9.25 -4.79 -4.90
C PRO A 159 10.04 -5.84 -5.70
N ARG A 160 11.15 -5.45 -6.35
CA ARG A 160 11.99 -6.38 -7.12
C ARG A 160 12.76 -7.37 -6.25
N HIS A 161 12.93 -7.08 -4.96
CA HIS A 161 13.64 -7.96 -4.05
C HIS A 161 12.73 -8.97 -3.33
N GLY A 162 11.42 -8.95 -3.61
CA GLY A 162 10.44 -9.83 -2.97
C GLY A 162 9.40 -10.36 -3.95
N ARG A 163 8.39 -11.04 -3.40
CA ARG A 163 7.26 -11.58 -4.17
C ARG A 163 5.92 -11.02 -3.70
N TYR A 164 5.05 -10.70 -4.64
CA TYR A 164 3.68 -10.25 -4.40
C TYR A 164 2.77 -11.44 -4.06
N LEU A 165 2.16 -11.35 -2.87
CA LEU A 165 1.09 -12.26 -2.43
C LEU A 165 -0.21 -11.93 -3.13
N THR A 166 -0.65 -10.68 -3.00
CA THR A 166 -1.90 -10.17 -3.55
C THR A 166 -1.70 -8.73 -4.00
N VAL A 167 -2.41 -8.34 -5.04
CA VAL A 167 -2.35 -7.00 -5.64
C VAL A 167 -3.76 -6.52 -5.88
N ALA A 168 -4.07 -5.32 -5.39
CA ALA A 168 -5.30 -4.61 -5.68
C ALA A 168 -4.97 -3.38 -6.52
N ALA A 169 -5.45 -3.32 -7.75
CA ALA A 169 -5.27 -2.17 -8.63
C ALA A 169 -6.61 -1.44 -8.84
N VAL A 170 -6.79 -0.28 -8.21
CA VAL A 170 -7.99 0.56 -8.29
C VAL A 170 -7.82 1.61 -9.40
N PHE A 171 -8.44 1.38 -10.55
CA PHE A 171 -8.47 2.33 -11.66
C PHE A 171 -9.65 3.32 -11.49
N ARG A 172 -9.35 4.61 -11.50
CA ARG A 172 -10.34 5.70 -11.49
C ARG A 172 -10.21 6.52 -12.76
N GLY A 173 -11.30 6.66 -13.51
CA GLY A 173 -11.35 7.52 -14.70
C GLY A 173 -12.21 6.97 -15.83
N ARG A 174 -12.22 7.67 -16.97
CA ARG A 174 -12.85 7.20 -18.21
C ARG A 174 -11.82 6.37 -18.98
N MET A 175 -11.85 5.05 -18.80
CA MET A 175 -10.91 4.12 -19.42
C MET A 175 -11.67 2.91 -19.97
N SER A 176 -11.13 2.26 -21.00
CA SER A 176 -11.71 1.03 -21.55
C SER A 176 -11.46 -0.14 -20.61
N MET A 177 -12.51 -0.86 -20.21
CA MET A 177 -12.39 -2.02 -19.32
C MET A 177 -11.52 -3.13 -19.94
N LYS A 178 -11.74 -3.39 -21.23
CA LYS A 178 -10.98 -4.39 -21.98
C LYS A 178 -9.47 -4.09 -22.00
N GLU A 179 -9.11 -2.82 -22.13
CA GLU A 179 -7.71 -2.39 -22.16
C GLU A 179 -7.04 -2.60 -20.80
N VAL A 180 -7.74 -2.33 -19.70
CA VAL A 180 -7.23 -2.56 -18.35
C VAL A 180 -6.96 -4.06 -18.13
N ASP A 181 -7.91 -4.92 -18.43
CA ASP A 181 -7.76 -6.37 -18.24
C ASP A 181 -6.59 -6.93 -19.06
N GLU A 182 -6.47 -6.53 -20.33
CA GLU A 182 -5.36 -6.93 -21.22
C GLU A 182 -3.99 -6.45 -20.70
N GLN A 183 -3.91 -5.21 -20.20
CA GLN A 183 -2.66 -4.67 -19.66
C GLN A 183 -2.28 -5.35 -18.33
N MET A 184 -3.25 -5.63 -17.46
CA MET A 184 -3.01 -6.32 -16.19
C MET A 184 -2.49 -7.73 -16.42
N LEU A 185 -3.10 -8.48 -17.34
CA LEU A 185 -2.64 -9.81 -17.75
C LEU A 185 -1.25 -9.75 -18.42
N SER A 186 -1.00 -8.76 -19.27
CA SER A 186 0.31 -8.56 -19.91
C SER A 186 1.41 -8.29 -18.88
N VAL A 187 1.14 -7.52 -17.84
CA VAL A 187 2.14 -7.23 -16.81
C VAL A 187 2.35 -8.42 -15.88
N GLN A 188 1.27 -9.12 -15.49
CA GLN A 188 1.39 -10.32 -14.68
C GLN A 188 2.20 -11.42 -15.39
N SER A 189 1.96 -11.63 -16.69
CA SER A 189 2.73 -12.60 -17.49
C SER A 189 4.19 -12.20 -17.67
N LYS A 190 4.50 -10.92 -17.88
CA LYS A 190 5.88 -10.42 -17.98
C LYS A 190 6.66 -10.51 -16.68
N ASN A 191 5.98 -10.31 -15.55
CA ASN A 191 6.56 -10.23 -14.22
C ASN A 191 6.22 -11.45 -13.37
N SER A 192 5.92 -12.61 -13.98
CA SER A 192 5.42 -13.80 -13.28
C SER A 192 6.32 -14.26 -12.14
N SER A 193 7.64 -14.10 -12.28
CA SER A 193 8.64 -14.41 -11.24
C SER A 193 8.49 -13.59 -9.96
N TYR A 194 7.88 -12.41 -10.04
CA TYR A 194 7.60 -11.55 -8.89
C TYR A 194 6.26 -11.88 -8.22
N PHE A 195 5.42 -12.74 -8.80
CA PHE A 195 4.18 -13.19 -8.19
C PHE A 195 4.33 -14.58 -7.59
N VAL A 196 3.61 -14.81 -6.51
CA VAL A 196 3.59 -16.10 -5.83
C VAL A 196 2.73 -17.11 -6.61
N GLU A 197 3.32 -18.23 -7.02
CA GLU A 197 2.67 -19.23 -7.89
C GLU A 197 1.57 -20.05 -7.19
N TRP A 198 1.62 -20.21 -5.87
CA TRP A 198 0.69 -21.08 -5.12
C TRP A 198 -0.65 -20.43 -4.79
N ILE A 199 -0.78 -19.11 -4.96
CA ILE A 199 -2.09 -18.45 -4.98
C ILE A 199 -2.45 -18.27 -6.46
N PRO A 200 -3.59 -18.81 -6.92
CA PRO A 200 -4.11 -18.52 -8.25
C PRO A 200 -4.83 -17.17 -8.27
N ASN A 201 -4.65 -16.38 -9.33
CA ASN A 201 -5.34 -15.09 -9.57
C ASN A 201 -5.12 -14.02 -8.48
N ASN A 202 -3.86 -13.72 -8.18
CA ASN A 202 -3.46 -12.81 -7.09
C ASN A 202 -3.69 -11.33 -7.37
N CYS A 203 -4.04 -11.01 -8.61
CA CYS A 203 -4.17 -9.65 -9.06
C CYS A 203 -5.64 -9.31 -9.25
N TRP A 204 -6.17 -8.50 -8.34
CA TRP A 204 -7.52 -7.98 -8.36
C TRP A 204 -7.53 -6.58 -8.96
N ASP A 205 -8.33 -6.37 -10.01
CA ASP A 205 -8.60 -5.06 -10.57
C ASP A 205 -9.92 -4.50 -10.00
N TYR A 206 -9.84 -3.32 -9.39
CA TYR A 206 -10.96 -2.59 -8.84
C TYR A 206 -11.27 -1.41 -9.74
N ARG A 207 -12.54 -1.25 -10.09
CA ARG A 207 -12.95 -0.34 -11.15
C ARG A 207 -13.91 0.70 -10.59
N HIS A 208 -13.60 1.96 -10.80
CA HIS A 208 -14.56 3.02 -10.53
C HIS A 208 -14.63 4.03 -11.69
N LYS A 209 -15.82 4.19 -12.26
CA LYS A 209 -16.14 5.27 -13.17
C LYS A 209 -16.60 6.47 -12.33
N PRO A 210 -15.79 7.52 -12.15
CA PRO A 210 -16.19 8.65 -11.33
C PRO A 210 -17.47 9.30 -11.89
N PRO A 211 -18.41 9.73 -11.02
CA PRO A 211 -19.42 10.70 -11.43
C PRO A 211 -18.71 11.97 -11.94
N HIS A 212 -19.38 12.73 -12.79
CA HIS A 212 -18.88 13.85 -13.62
C HIS A 212 -18.05 14.96 -12.93
N LEU A 213 -17.76 14.86 -11.63
CA LEU A 213 -17.12 15.87 -10.79
C LEU A 213 -15.63 15.61 -10.46
N VAL A 214 -15.07 14.43 -10.75
CA VAL A 214 -13.64 14.17 -10.49
C VAL A 214 -12.87 14.06 -11.81
N HIS A 215 -12.20 15.15 -12.18
CA HIS A 215 -11.54 15.33 -13.48
C HIS A 215 -10.20 14.59 -13.66
N THR A 216 -9.67 13.93 -12.62
CA THR A 216 -8.33 13.34 -12.68
C THR A 216 -8.38 11.82 -12.80
N PRO A 217 -7.90 11.22 -13.92
CA PRO A 217 -7.66 9.78 -13.98
C PRO A 217 -6.51 9.44 -13.03
N ALA A 218 -6.76 8.52 -12.10
CA ALA A 218 -5.78 8.08 -11.11
C ALA A 218 -5.93 6.58 -10.87
N VAL A 219 -4.81 5.89 -10.81
CA VAL A 219 -4.71 4.49 -10.43
C VAL A 219 -4.08 4.44 -9.05
N LEU A 220 -4.86 4.03 -8.07
CA LEU A 220 -4.30 3.68 -6.77
C LEU A 220 -4.10 2.16 -6.76
N PHE A 221 -2.96 1.71 -6.28
CA PHE A 221 -2.70 0.30 -6.12
C PHE A 221 -2.22 -0.01 -4.71
N CYS A 222 -2.49 -1.22 -4.27
CA CYS A 222 -2.17 -1.70 -2.93
C CYS A 222 -1.61 -3.11 -3.05
N PHE A 223 -0.42 -3.31 -2.52
CA PHE A 223 0.31 -4.58 -2.59
C PHE A 223 0.45 -5.22 -1.22
N VAL A 224 0.30 -6.55 -1.16
CA VAL A 224 0.86 -7.35 -0.06
C VAL A 224 2.10 -8.06 -0.59
N LEU A 225 3.26 -7.83 0.03
CA LEU A 225 4.49 -8.55 -0.28
C LEU A 225 4.72 -9.65 0.77
N LEU A 226 5.15 -10.82 0.30
CA LEU A 226 5.51 -11.98 1.12
C LEU A 226 6.78 -11.73 1.95
N GLU A 227 7.72 -10.96 1.40
CA GLU A 227 9.07 -10.79 1.95
C GLU A 227 9.37 -9.33 2.30
N PHE A 228 9.11 -8.98 3.56
CA PHE A 228 9.48 -7.68 4.16
C PHE A 228 10.99 -7.40 4.16
N HIS A 229 11.82 -8.40 3.87
CA HIS A 229 13.27 -8.24 3.69
C HIS A 229 13.64 -7.31 2.52
N SER A 230 12.67 -6.99 1.65
CA SER A 230 12.77 -6.05 0.52
C SER A 230 12.59 -4.58 0.92
N CYS A 231 12.11 -4.32 2.14
CA CYS A 231 12.05 -2.99 2.71
C CYS A 231 13.44 -2.53 3.17
N ARG A 232 13.78 -1.24 2.96
CA ARG A 232 15.10 -0.67 3.27
C ARG A 232 15.58 -1.05 4.68
N PRO A 233 16.90 -0.99 4.96
CA PRO A 233 17.49 -1.35 6.26
C PRO A 233 16.85 -0.69 7.49
N GLY A 234 16.11 0.41 7.38
CA GLY A 234 15.34 1.01 8.48
C GLY A 234 14.11 0.20 8.88
N TRP A 235 13.39 -0.37 7.91
CA TRP A 235 12.38 -1.39 8.14
C TRP A 235 13.02 -2.70 8.56
N SER A 236 14.13 -3.08 7.92
CA SER A 236 14.92 -4.24 8.33
C SER A 236 15.33 -4.12 9.79
N ALA A 237 15.95 -3.06 10.30
CA ALA A 237 16.33 -2.97 11.71
C ALA A 237 15.14 -3.11 12.70
N MET A 238 13.97 -2.57 12.34
CA MET A 238 12.74 -2.64 13.13
C MET A 238 12.05 -4.02 13.06
N VAL A 239 12.17 -4.70 11.92
CA VAL A 239 11.61 -6.04 11.62
C VAL A 239 12.62 -7.16 11.92
N GLN A 240 13.92 -6.86 11.97
CA GLN A 240 15.04 -7.79 12.14
C GLN A 240 15.38 -7.92 13.63
N SER A 241 15.15 -6.89 14.45
CA SER A 241 15.00 -7.09 15.91
C SER A 241 13.83 -8.03 16.23
N TRP A 242 12.80 -8.02 15.39
CA TRP A 242 11.61 -8.87 15.49
C TRP A 242 11.89 -10.29 14.96
N PHE A 243 12.56 -10.46 13.82
CA PHE A 243 12.99 -11.76 13.31
C PHE A 243 14.01 -12.42 14.23
N THR A 244 14.98 -11.73 14.82
CA THR A 244 15.92 -12.36 15.77
C THR A 244 15.24 -12.85 17.05
N ALA A 245 14.10 -12.29 17.43
CA ALA A 245 13.30 -12.74 18.59
C ALA A 245 12.34 -13.89 18.23
N THR A 246 11.99 -14.07 16.95
CA THR A 246 10.96 -15.01 16.49
C THR A 246 11.49 -16.07 15.51
N SER A 247 12.76 -16.02 15.12
CA SER A 247 13.39 -16.88 14.10
C SER A 247 13.48 -18.36 14.49
N ALA A 248 13.11 -18.73 15.71
CA ALA A 248 13.03 -20.14 16.08
C ALA A 248 11.81 -20.86 15.47
N SER A 249 10.74 -20.16 15.03
CA SER A 249 9.49 -20.83 14.62
C SER A 249 9.01 -20.58 13.18
N TRP A 250 9.51 -19.56 12.47
CA TRP A 250 8.96 -19.20 11.16
C TRP A 250 9.47 -20.06 10.00
N ALA A 251 10.70 -20.57 10.05
CA ALA A 251 11.25 -21.44 9.00
C ALA A 251 10.57 -22.84 8.94
N GLN A 252 9.80 -23.21 9.96
CA GLN A 252 9.08 -24.50 10.03
C GLN A 252 7.60 -24.42 9.62
N ALA A 253 7.04 -23.21 9.43
CA ALA A 253 5.64 -23.06 9.06
C ALA A 253 5.41 -22.96 7.54
N ILE A 254 6.48 -22.89 6.74
CA ILE A 254 6.45 -22.76 5.27
C ILE A 254 7.35 -23.83 4.60
N ILE A 255 7.58 -24.96 5.27
CA ILE A 255 8.05 -26.22 4.64
C ILE A 255 7.06 -27.31 5.01
#